data_AF-A0A9W9CFT5-F1
#
_entry.id   AF-A0A9W9CFT5-F1
#
_cell.length_a   1.000
_cell.length_b   1.000
_cell.length_c   1.000
_cell.angle_alpha   90.00
_cell.angle_beta   90.00
_cell.angle_gamma   90.00
#
_symmetry.space_group_name_H-M   'P 1'
#
loop_
_entity.id
_entity.type
_entity.pdbx_description
1 polymer ?
#
loop_
_entity_poly.entity_id
_entity_poly.type
_entity_poly.pdbx_seq_one_letter_code
_entity_poly.pdbx_strand_id
1 'polypeptide(L)'
;MQTQDAFTSDVSLLLMRNNLWRYLFYRTKSILDADAAVPDIINAMITYLQEYGSEGSDQTSDQLREALCKAVGRNVSMKDLGFDLGRWLYSESKLETSRGMEYPDPIRLPEKDELMLPHYKLAMAAATGNMALLNNVLSEDNRVDPFKVSIFGNAVTNSFAFNQPLIFDAIATYLEGLHSELKKVLHIYTFLWEKHLKEAMRTASQSWVRRIMNLVRKPYMRYSSGNFQNLLYRAIKDCSSEIAITFLDASNTRSIYLRLDAYVFKHACKHHSTDVVMRLLNIPSHGANSLWRNSSPLTIAINYGTANTVAAILGAGAVVDGIASRLYQDGSRFRTKVIPIEEAMKRGRLDIVQTLLNRGAKVGDLEVANRKKAVYNLLRDAKMKETGKHVPTYSEKYSKFKTQVPAPKDRSQRSPAPNPSRQGSDLNI
;
A
#
# COMPACT_ATOMS: atom_id res chain seq x y z
N MET A 1 -14.34 42.80 26.48
CA MET A 1 -13.52 41.68 25.98
C MET A 1 -14.24 41.09 24.78
N GLN A 2 -13.75 41.34 23.57
CA GLN A 2 -14.20 40.58 22.40
C GLN A 2 -13.68 39.16 22.58
N THR A 3 -14.57 38.16 22.59
CA THR A 3 -14.19 36.76 22.50
C THR A 3 -13.48 36.58 21.16
N GLN A 4 -12.15 36.49 21.16
CA GLN A 4 -11.42 36.00 20.00
C GLN A 4 -12.05 34.67 19.61
N ASP A 5 -12.60 34.61 18.41
CA ASP A 5 -13.33 33.45 17.93
C ASP A 5 -12.43 32.22 17.98
N ALA A 6 -12.80 31.27 18.83
CA ALA A 6 -12.01 30.08 19.15
C ALA A 6 -11.72 29.18 17.93
N PHE A 7 -12.29 29.52 16.76
CA PHE A 7 -12.20 28.78 15.51
C PHE A 7 -11.41 29.50 14.40
N THR A 8 -10.78 30.63 14.70
CA THR A 8 -9.97 31.40 13.73
C THR A 8 -8.59 30.80 13.46
N SER A 9 -8.05 29.99 14.39
CA SER A 9 -6.72 29.40 14.21
C SER A 9 -6.76 28.15 13.33
N ASP A 10 -5.74 27.96 12.49
CA ASP A 10 -5.55 26.74 11.69
C ASP A 10 -5.58 25.46 12.54
N VAL A 11 -5.08 25.56 13.78
CA VAL A 11 -5.08 24.45 14.75
C VAL A 11 -6.51 24.13 15.21
N SER A 12 -7.32 25.15 15.50
CA SER A 12 -8.71 24.98 15.89
C SER A 12 -9.55 24.36 14.76
N LEU A 13 -9.30 24.75 13.52
CA LEU A 13 -9.96 24.17 12.33
C LEU A 13 -9.56 22.72 12.12
N LEU A 14 -8.29 22.39 12.29
CA LEU A 14 -7.81 21.02 12.20
C LEU A 14 -8.42 20.15 13.31
N LEU A 15 -8.50 20.67 14.53
CA LEU A 15 -9.13 19.99 15.66
C LEU A 15 -10.63 19.80 15.44
N MET A 16 -11.34 20.82 14.94
CA MET A 16 -12.75 20.72 14.58
C MET A 16 -12.94 19.68 13.48
N ARG A 17 -12.15 19.73 12.40
CA ARG A 17 -12.24 18.77 11.30
C ARG A 17 -12.06 17.33 11.76
N ASN A 18 -11.12 17.09 12.67
CA ASN A 18 -10.85 15.74 13.18
C ASN A 18 -11.86 15.27 14.24
N ASN A 19 -12.61 16.19 14.85
CA ASN A 19 -13.54 15.90 15.94
C ASN A 19 -14.97 16.39 15.68
N LEU A 20 -15.33 16.73 14.44
CA LEU A 20 -16.62 17.33 14.08
C LEU A 20 -17.79 16.52 14.63
N TRP A 21 -17.69 15.18 14.54
CA TRP A 21 -18.69 14.28 15.08
C TRP A 21 -18.91 14.43 16.59
N ARG A 22 -17.88 14.76 17.38
CA ARG A 22 -18.01 14.99 18.84
C ARG A 22 -18.78 16.28 19.10
N TYR A 23 -18.46 17.34 18.36
CA TYR A 23 -19.17 18.60 18.50
C TYR A 23 -20.65 18.45 18.11
N LEU A 24 -20.94 17.70 17.04
CA LEU A 24 -22.31 17.34 16.65
C LEU A 24 -23.01 16.48 17.71
N PHE A 25 -22.30 15.51 18.30
CA PHE A 25 -22.84 14.63 19.33
C PHE A 25 -23.21 15.38 20.62
N TYR A 26 -22.28 16.20 21.14
CA TYR A 26 -22.48 16.98 22.37
C TYR A 26 -23.29 18.26 22.16
N ARG A 27 -23.68 18.56 20.91
CA ARG A 27 -24.45 19.77 20.55
C ARG A 27 -23.83 21.02 21.14
N THR A 28 -22.51 21.18 20.98
CA THR A 28 -21.81 22.35 21.54
C THR A 28 -22.45 23.62 20.99
N LYS A 29 -22.81 24.56 21.88
CA LYS A 29 -23.49 25.81 21.55
C LYS A 29 -22.89 26.53 20.33
N SER A 30 -21.57 26.53 20.18
CA SER A 30 -20.88 27.13 19.04
C SER A 30 -21.21 26.54 17.66
N ILE A 31 -21.58 25.26 17.57
CA ILE A 31 -22.03 24.67 16.30
C ILE A 31 -23.50 25.01 16.04
N LEU A 32 -24.33 24.95 17.08
CA LEU A 32 -25.74 25.32 16.98
C LEU A 32 -25.92 26.79 16.57
N ASP A 33 -25.05 27.66 17.09
CA ASP A 33 -25.03 29.09 16.78
C ASP A 33 -24.47 29.37 15.37
N ALA A 34 -23.63 28.48 14.83
CA ALA A 34 -23.05 28.62 13.48
C ALA A 34 -23.99 28.10 12.38
N ASP A 35 -24.62 26.94 12.59
CA ASP A 35 -25.59 26.34 11.68
C ASP A 35 -26.43 25.26 12.40
N ALA A 36 -27.71 25.54 12.60
CA ALA A 36 -28.65 24.63 13.26
C ALA A 36 -29.05 23.44 12.37
N ALA A 37 -28.83 23.50 11.05
CA ALA A 37 -29.35 22.50 10.14
C ALA A 37 -28.74 21.12 10.39
N VAL A 38 -27.41 20.99 10.54
CA VAL A 38 -26.79 19.66 10.69
C VAL A 38 -27.26 18.92 11.96
N PRO A 39 -27.34 19.57 13.14
CA PRO A 39 -28.01 18.99 14.31
C PRO A 39 -29.47 18.57 14.05
N ASP A 40 -30.23 19.38 13.31
CA ASP A 40 -31.62 19.07 12.97
C ASP A 40 -31.73 17.86 12.03
N ILE A 41 -30.81 17.74 11.07
CA ILE A 41 -30.67 16.56 10.21
C ILE A 41 -30.47 15.31 11.06
N ILE A 42 -29.52 15.35 12.00
CA ILE A 42 -29.23 14.21 12.86
C ILE A 42 -30.44 13.86 13.73
N ASN A 43 -31.16 14.85 14.25
CA ASN A 43 -32.37 14.60 15.03
C ASN A 43 -33.47 13.97 14.18
N ALA A 44 -33.71 14.48 12.97
CA ALA A 44 -34.67 13.90 12.03
C ALA A 44 -34.31 12.45 11.69
N MET A 45 -33.03 12.16 11.44
CA MET A 45 -32.55 10.79 11.20
C MET A 45 -32.78 9.86 12.40
N ILE A 46 -32.57 10.34 13.63
CA ILE A 46 -32.83 9.56 14.86
C ILE A 46 -34.32 9.27 14.99
N THR A 47 -35.18 10.28 14.86
CA THR A 47 -36.64 10.12 14.92
C THR A 47 -37.12 9.12 13.87
N TYR A 48 -36.64 9.24 12.64
CA TYR A 48 -36.97 8.29 11.58
C TYR A 48 -36.51 6.85 11.91
N LEU A 49 -35.29 6.67 12.45
CA LEU A 49 -34.81 5.34 12.86
C LEU A 49 -35.60 4.76 14.04
N GLN A 50 -36.11 5.60 14.93
CA GLN A 50 -36.96 5.17 16.03
C GLN A 50 -38.35 4.75 15.51
N GLU A 51 -38.92 5.50 14.56
CA GLU A 51 -40.22 5.18 13.98
C GLU A 51 -40.17 3.92 13.09
N TYR A 52 -39.12 3.76 12.28
CA TYR A 52 -39.04 2.69 11.26
C TYR A 52 -38.09 1.53 11.63
N GLY A 53 -37.24 1.69 12.63
CA GLY A 53 -36.18 0.73 12.99
C GLY A 53 -36.41 -0.02 14.31
N SER A 54 -37.57 0.15 14.95
CA SER A 54 -37.88 -0.41 16.28
C SER A 54 -38.07 -1.94 16.31
N GLU A 55 -38.11 -2.62 15.17
CA GLU A 55 -38.19 -4.08 15.15
C GLU A 55 -36.79 -4.70 15.35
N GLY A 56 -36.36 -4.81 16.61
CA GLY A 56 -35.31 -5.75 17.03
C GLY A 56 -33.88 -5.19 17.22
N SER A 57 -33.70 -3.87 17.28
CA SER A 57 -32.40 -3.26 17.58
C SER A 57 -32.33 -2.80 19.04
N ASP A 58 -31.48 -3.43 19.86
CA ASP A 58 -31.18 -3.02 21.24
C ASP A 58 -30.34 -1.72 21.34
N GLN A 59 -30.15 -1.00 20.24
CA GLN A 59 -29.34 0.23 20.24
C GLN A 59 -30.05 1.37 20.95
N THR A 60 -29.35 2.00 21.90
CA THR A 60 -29.84 3.21 22.58
C THR A 60 -29.87 4.41 21.63
N SER A 61 -30.71 5.41 21.93
CA SER A 61 -30.77 6.66 21.15
C SER A 61 -29.40 7.36 21.07
N ASP A 62 -28.56 7.22 22.10
CA ASP A 62 -27.22 7.82 22.13
C ASP A 62 -26.24 7.07 21.22
N GLN A 63 -26.30 5.73 21.17
CA GLN A 63 -25.50 4.94 20.23
C GLN A 63 -25.86 5.28 18.78
N LEU A 64 -27.16 5.41 18.48
CA LEU A 64 -27.64 5.85 17.16
C LEU A 64 -27.14 7.26 16.83
N ARG A 65 -27.27 8.20 17.76
CA ARG A 65 -26.78 9.58 17.60
C ARG A 65 -25.29 9.60 17.34
N GLU A 66 -24.49 8.85 18.11
CA GLU A 66 -23.04 8.80 17.95
C GLU A 66 -22.65 8.25 16.57
N ALA A 67 -23.29 7.16 16.13
CA ALA A 67 -23.06 6.57 14.82
C ALA A 67 -23.41 7.56 13.69
N LEU A 68 -24.55 8.22 13.77
CA LEU A 68 -24.99 9.22 12.78
C LEU A 68 -24.06 10.43 12.76
N CYS A 69 -23.68 10.99 13.91
CA CYS A 69 -22.74 12.10 13.98
C CYS A 69 -21.39 11.74 13.33
N LYS A 70 -20.89 10.53 13.58
CA LYS A 70 -19.65 10.02 12.97
C LYS A 70 -19.80 9.81 11.45
N ALA A 71 -20.97 9.34 11.00
CA ALA A 71 -21.27 9.14 9.59
C ALA A 71 -21.38 10.48 8.83
N VAL A 72 -22.19 11.40 9.35
CA VAL A 72 -22.39 12.74 8.79
C VAL A 72 -21.05 13.49 8.79
N GLY A 73 -20.35 13.53 9.92
CA GLY A 73 -19.06 14.23 10.03
C GLY A 73 -17.95 13.70 9.12
N ARG A 74 -18.06 12.47 8.61
CA ARG A 74 -17.13 11.90 7.60
C ARG A 74 -17.50 12.27 6.16
N ASN A 75 -18.79 12.40 5.88
CA ASN A 75 -19.31 12.60 4.52
C ASN A 75 -19.46 14.07 4.18
N VAL A 76 -19.62 14.90 5.20
CA VAL A 76 -19.71 16.34 5.06
C VAL A 76 -18.30 16.90 4.89
N SER A 77 -17.97 17.38 3.69
CA SER A 77 -16.75 18.17 3.48
C SER A 77 -16.88 19.49 4.22
N MET A 78 -15.77 20.05 4.71
CA MET A 78 -15.77 21.45 5.19
C MET A 78 -16.26 22.43 4.11
N LYS A 79 -16.13 22.05 2.83
CA LYS A 79 -16.70 22.82 1.70
C LYS A 79 -18.23 22.71 1.61
N ASP A 80 -18.82 21.61 2.09
CA ASP A 80 -20.26 21.35 1.98
C ASP A 80 -21.07 22.00 3.11
N LEU A 81 -20.45 22.27 4.27
CA LEU A 81 -21.08 22.96 5.41
C LEU A 81 -21.30 24.45 5.21
N GLY A 82 -21.01 24.99 4.02
CA GLY A 82 -20.95 26.44 3.86
C GLY A 82 -19.95 27.11 4.81
N PHE A 83 -19.00 26.36 5.40
CA PHE A 83 -17.83 26.89 6.10
C PHE A 83 -16.89 27.49 5.04
N ASP A 84 -17.37 28.58 4.45
CA ASP A 84 -16.60 29.58 3.77
C ASP A 84 -15.85 30.37 4.86
N LEU A 85 -15.00 29.66 5.60
CA LEU A 85 -14.06 30.27 6.53
C LEU A 85 -13.09 31.18 5.74
N GLY A 86 -12.95 30.91 4.44
CA GLY A 86 -12.45 31.84 3.43
C GLY A 86 -13.25 33.14 3.42
N ARG A 87 -14.55 33.15 3.10
CA ARG A 87 -15.38 34.38 3.22
C ARG A 87 -15.33 35.02 4.59
N TRP A 88 -15.42 34.27 5.69
CA TRP A 88 -15.51 34.87 7.03
C TRP A 88 -14.16 35.44 7.52
N LEU A 89 -13.02 34.84 7.13
CA LEU A 89 -11.68 35.40 7.41
C LEU A 89 -11.19 36.41 6.36
N TYR A 90 -11.68 36.34 5.11
CA TYR A 90 -11.28 37.26 4.02
C TYR A 90 -12.27 38.39 3.73
N SER A 91 -13.51 38.37 4.26
CA SER A 91 -14.46 39.48 4.05
C SER A 91 -14.08 40.76 4.78
N GLU A 92 -13.09 40.72 5.69
CA GLU A 92 -12.46 41.93 6.22
C GLU A 92 -11.25 42.42 5.41
N SER A 93 -10.71 41.61 4.49
CA SER A 93 -9.71 42.08 3.54
C SER A 93 -10.40 42.47 2.22
N LYS A 94 -10.54 43.78 2.00
CA LYS A 94 -10.99 44.39 0.74
C LYS A 94 -10.05 44.03 -0.43
N LEU A 95 -10.11 42.82 -0.95
CA LEU A 95 -9.55 42.48 -2.25
C LEU A 95 -10.70 42.26 -3.21
N GLU A 96 -10.97 43.31 -4.00
CA GLU A 96 -11.82 43.27 -5.18
C GLU A 96 -11.36 42.13 -6.09
N THR A 97 -12.13 41.04 -6.11
CA THR A 97 -11.93 39.93 -7.05
C THR A 97 -12.27 40.42 -8.46
N SER A 98 -11.24 40.70 -9.24
CA SER A 98 -11.26 41.26 -10.60
C SER A 98 -11.65 40.26 -11.70
N ARG A 99 -12.38 39.19 -11.37
CA ARG A 99 -12.93 38.26 -12.37
C ARG A 99 -14.30 37.79 -11.89
N GLY A 100 -15.37 38.29 -12.52
CA GLY A 100 -16.76 37.95 -12.25
C GLY A 100 -17.11 36.48 -12.53
N MET A 101 -16.45 35.53 -11.87
CA MET A 101 -17.04 34.23 -11.60
C MET A 101 -18.07 34.43 -10.50
N GLU A 102 -19.34 34.38 -10.87
CA GLU A 102 -20.40 34.09 -9.91
C GLU A 102 -20.07 32.75 -9.26
N TYR A 103 -19.78 32.79 -7.96
CA TYR A 103 -19.65 31.57 -7.18
C TYR A 103 -21.04 30.94 -7.10
N PRO A 104 -21.15 29.60 -7.19
CA PRO A 104 -22.43 28.93 -7.00
C PRO A 104 -23.03 29.35 -5.65
N ASP A 105 -24.35 29.53 -5.61
CA ASP A 105 -25.09 29.89 -4.41
C ASP A 105 -24.65 29.04 -3.21
N PRO A 106 -24.62 29.62 -1.99
CA PRO A 106 -24.33 28.85 -0.79
C PRO A 106 -25.19 27.60 -0.78
N ILE A 107 -24.55 26.44 -0.61
CA ILE A 107 -25.21 25.13 -0.66
C ILE A 107 -26.39 25.17 0.30
N ARG A 108 -27.60 25.29 -0.24
CA ARG A 108 -28.83 25.25 0.54
C ARG A 108 -28.88 23.88 1.21
N LEU A 109 -28.91 23.88 2.54
CA LEU A 109 -29.07 22.65 3.27
C LEU A 109 -30.44 22.05 2.94
N PRO A 110 -30.49 20.73 2.71
CA PRO A 110 -31.71 20.09 2.27
C PRO A 110 -32.87 20.34 3.24
N GLU A 111 -34.04 20.66 2.71
CA GLU A 111 -35.26 20.76 3.54
C GLU A 111 -35.57 19.41 4.20
N LYS A 112 -36.40 19.40 5.24
CA LYS A 112 -36.73 18.18 6.00
C LYS A 112 -37.14 17.00 5.10
N ASP A 113 -37.83 17.28 4.01
CA ASP A 113 -38.29 16.28 3.04
C ASP A 113 -37.15 15.80 2.10
N GLU A 114 -36.14 16.63 1.87
CA GLU A 114 -34.92 16.29 1.13
C GLU A 114 -33.88 15.53 2.00
N LEU A 115 -34.01 15.56 3.33
CA LEU A 115 -33.19 14.75 4.24
C LEU A 115 -33.52 13.27 4.19
N MET A 116 -34.66 12.93 3.62
CA MET A 116 -35.10 11.57 3.35
C MET A 116 -34.73 11.10 1.94
N LEU A 117 -33.82 11.81 1.25
CA LEU A 117 -33.28 11.33 -0.01
C LEU A 117 -32.62 9.95 0.19
N PRO A 118 -32.71 9.04 -0.81
CA PRO A 118 -32.24 7.67 -0.69
C PRO A 118 -30.81 7.53 -0.18
N HIS A 119 -29.92 8.48 -0.50
CA HIS A 119 -28.53 8.42 -0.08
C HIS A 119 -28.29 8.64 1.40
N TYR A 120 -29.08 9.52 2.03
CA TYR A 120 -29.03 9.70 3.47
C TYR A 120 -29.56 8.45 4.18
N LYS A 121 -30.69 7.90 3.72
CA LYS A 121 -31.24 6.64 4.25
C LYS A 121 -30.23 5.47 4.13
N LEU A 122 -29.55 5.32 2.99
CA LEU A 122 -28.50 4.30 2.80
C LEU A 122 -27.29 4.53 3.71
N ALA A 123 -26.82 5.78 3.81
CA ALA A 123 -25.71 6.13 4.68
C ALA A 123 -26.03 5.88 6.17
N MET A 124 -27.27 6.14 6.58
CA MET A 124 -27.79 5.84 7.92
C MET A 124 -27.83 4.33 8.16
N ALA A 125 -28.46 3.56 7.27
CA ALA A 125 -28.54 2.10 7.37
C ALA A 125 -27.15 1.47 7.50
N ALA A 126 -26.19 1.97 6.72
CA ALA A 126 -24.80 1.53 6.79
C ALA A 126 -24.06 1.94 8.06
N ALA A 127 -24.38 3.08 8.65
CA ALA A 127 -23.78 3.52 9.90
C ALA A 127 -24.30 2.75 11.11
N THR A 128 -25.61 2.46 11.13
CA THR A 128 -26.29 1.83 12.27
C THR A 128 -26.33 0.30 12.18
N GLY A 129 -26.11 -0.27 10.99
CA GLY A 129 -26.25 -1.71 10.77
C GLY A 129 -27.70 -2.13 10.49
N ASN A 130 -28.60 -1.19 10.19
CA ASN A 130 -30.03 -1.48 9.99
C ASN A 130 -30.29 -2.08 8.59
N MET A 131 -30.32 -3.41 8.52
CA MET A 131 -30.57 -4.17 7.28
C MET A 131 -31.98 -3.97 6.72
N ALA A 132 -32.99 -3.78 7.58
CA ALA A 132 -34.37 -3.58 7.14
C ALA A 132 -34.51 -2.26 6.37
N LEU A 133 -33.93 -1.19 6.91
CA LEU A 133 -33.87 0.11 6.24
C LEU A 133 -33.09 0.01 4.93
N LEU A 134 -31.95 -0.67 4.93
CA LEU A 134 -31.17 -0.89 3.71
C LEU A 134 -32.05 -1.53 2.62
N ASN A 135 -32.71 -2.66 2.94
CA ASN A 135 -33.52 -3.41 1.98
C ASN A 135 -34.70 -2.56 1.46
N ASN A 136 -35.36 -1.81 2.35
CA ASN A 136 -36.44 -0.91 1.95
C ASN A 136 -35.94 0.11 0.91
N VAL A 137 -34.85 0.82 1.21
CA VAL A 137 -34.30 1.84 0.30
C VAL A 137 -33.83 1.25 -1.03
N LEU A 138 -33.21 0.05 -1.00
CA LEU A 138 -32.80 -0.64 -2.22
C LEU A 138 -34.00 -1.13 -3.05
N SER A 139 -35.17 -1.35 -2.44
CA SER A 139 -36.40 -1.76 -3.13
C SER A 139 -37.23 -0.59 -3.67
N GLU A 140 -37.20 0.58 -3.00
CA GLU A 140 -37.87 1.81 -3.44
C GLU A 140 -37.25 2.34 -4.75
N ASP A 141 -35.94 2.17 -4.94
CA ASP A 141 -35.19 2.80 -6.02
C ASP A 141 -34.92 1.85 -7.21
N ASN A 142 -35.99 1.45 -7.91
CA ASN A 142 -35.88 0.66 -9.15
C ASN A 142 -35.27 1.45 -10.33
N ARG A 143 -34.93 2.73 -10.17
CA ARG A 143 -34.36 3.56 -11.24
C ARG A 143 -32.88 3.82 -10.98
N VAL A 144 -32.07 3.01 -11.65
CA VAL A 144 -30.61 3.14 -11.72
C VAL A 144 -30.26 4.41 -12.47
N ASP A 145 -30.20 5.52 -11.76
CA ASP A 145 -29.52 6.70 -12.28
C ASP A 145 -28.01 6.49 -12.09
N PRO A 146 -27.21 6.41 -13.18
CA PRO A 146 -25.77 6.21 -13.11
C PRO A 146 -25.02 7.29 -12.31
N PHE A 147 -25.62 8.47 -12.14
CA PHE A 147 -25.07 9.54 -11.29
C PHE A 147 -25.25 9.27 -9.79
N LYS A 148 -26.11 8.31 -9.42
CA LYS A 148 -26.27 7.83 -8.04
C LYS A 148 -25.14 6.92 -7.55
N VAL A 149 -24.09 6.64 -8.33
CA VAL A 149 -22.96 5.86 -7.79
C VAL A 149 -22.25 6.58 -6.64
N SER A 150 -22.29 7.92 -6.61
CA SER A 150 -21.82 8.72 -5.47
C SER A 150 -22.60 8.44 -4.19
N ILE A 151 -23.90 8.13 -4.30
CA ILE A 151 -24.80 7.81 -3.18
C ILE A 151 -24.28 6.60 -2.41
N PHE A 152 -23.90 5.54 -3.13
CA PHE A 152 -23.37 4.33 -2.51
C PHE A 152 -21.99 4.53 -1.91
N GLY A 153 -21.23 5.53 -2.37
CA GLY A 153 -19.90 5.82 -1.85
C GLY A 153 -19.89 6.06 -0.34
N ASN A 154 -20.86 6.84 0.15
CA ASN A 154 -21.00 7.15 1.57
C ASN A 154 -21.48 5.93 2.37
N ALA A 155 -22.42 5.16 1.83
CA ALA A 155 -22.92 3.95 2.48
C ALA A 155 -21.84 2.84 2.58
N VAL A 156 -21.04 2.63 1.53
CA VAL A 156 -19.89 1.72 1.56
C VAL A 156 -18.83 2.22 2.56
N THR A 157 -18.56 3.53 2.58
CA THR A 157 -17.63 4.14 3.54
C THR A 157 -18.09 3.96 4.98
N ASN A 158 -19.36 4.18 5.26
CA ASN A 158 -19.92 4.01 6.59
C ASN A 158 -19.92 2.55 7.01
N SER A 159 -20.43 1.64 6.17
CA SER A 159 -20.46 0.21 6.52
C SER A 159 -19.06 -0.34 6.81
N PHE A 160 -18.05 0.10 6.07
CA PHE A 160 -16.65 -0.19 6.39
C PHE A 160 -16.23 0.41 7.74
N ALA A 161 -16.45 1.71 7.93
CA ALA A 161 -15.92 2.46 9.06
C ALA A 161 -16.64 2.20 10.40
N PHE A 162 -17.84 1.61 10.35
CA PHE A 162 -18.60 1.11 11.50
C PHE A 162 -18.56 -0.42 11.63
N ASN A 163 -17.71 -1.09 10.85
CA ASN A 163 -17.54 -2.54 10.87
C ASN A 163 -18.86 -3.32 10.69
N GLN A 164 -19.64 -2.94 9.67
CA GLN A 164 -20.93 -3.54 9.29
C GLN A 164 -20.78 -4.41 8.02
N PRO A 165 -20.20 -5.62 8.12
CA PRO A 165 -19.91 -6.46 6.96
C PRO A 165 -21.16 -6.91 6.19
N LEU A 166 -22.29 -7.15 6.88
CA LEU A 166 -23.53 -7.61 6.23
C LEU A 166 -24.15 -6.51 5.36
N ILE A 167 -24.20 -5.28 5.87
CA ILE A 167 -24.67 -4.12 5.07
C ILE A 167 -23.75 -3.92 3.87
N PHE A 168 -22.43 -4.03 4.07
CA PHE A 168 -21.46 -3.88 3.00
C PHE A 168 -21.66 -4.94 1.90
N ASP A 169 -21.87 -6.21 2.27
CA ASP A 169 -22.12 -7.30 1.32
C ASP A 169 -23.43 -7.09 0.55
N ALA A 170 -24.48 -6.63 1.23
CA ALA A 170 -25.77 -6.37 0.62
C ALA A 170 -25.69 -5.21 -0.39
N ILE A 171 -25.02 -4.10 -0.02
CA ILE A 171 -24.74 -2.99 -0.94
C ILE A 171 -23.90 -3.48 -2.12
N ALA A 172 -22.85 -4.26 -1.87
CA ALA A 172 -22.03 -4.80 -2.94
C ALA A 172 -22.85 -5.67 -3.90
N THR A 173 -23.64 -6.61 -3.38
CA THR A 173 -24.52 -7.49 -4.16
C THR A 173 -25.52 -6.69 -4.99
N TYR A 174 -26.10 -5.63 -4.42
CA TYR A 174 -26.97 -4.74 -5.16
C TYR A 174 -26.25 -4.06 -6.33
N LEU A 175 -25.08 -3.45 -6.07
CA LEU A 175 -24.27 -2.78 -7.10
C LEU A 175 -23.81 -3.72 -8.22
N GLU A 176 -23.71 -5.01 -7.93
CA GLU A 176 -23.42 -6.04 -8.92
C GLU A 176 -24.58 -6.34 -9.84
N GLY A 177 -25.80 -6.41 -9.30
CA GLY A 177 -27.02 -6.52 -10.11
C GLY A 177 -27.11 -5.37 -11.11
N LEU A 178 -26.66 -4.18 -10.72
CA LEU A 178 -26.65 -3.00 -11.59
C LEU A 178 -25.53 -3.00 -12.64
N HIS A 179 -24.57 -3.92 -12.57
CA HIS A 179 -23.36 -3.85 -13.39
C HIS A 179 -23.66 -3.89 -14.90
N SER A 180 -24.64 -4.68 -15.34
CA SER A 180 -25.02 -4.76 -16.77
C SER A 180 -25.44 -3.41 -17.34
N GLU A 181 -26.07 -2.58 -16.51
CA GLU A 181 -26.57 -1.25 -16.87
C GLU A 181 -25.48 -0.17 -16.73
N LEU A 182 -24.57 -0.36 -15.78
CA LEU A 182 -23.56 0.63 -15.37
C LEU A 182 -22.20 0.49 -16.07
N LYS A 183 -22.12 -0.17 -17.24
CA LYS A 183 -20.85 -0.31 -18.00
C LYS A 183 -20.09 1.00 -18.18
N LYS A 184 -20.79 2.14 -18.33
CA LYS A 184 -20.20 3.48 -18.49
C LYS A 184 -19.53 4.01 -17.20
N VAL A 185 -19.92 3.50 -16.03
CA VAL A 185 -19.52 4.01 -14.70
C VAL A 185 -18.56 3.07 -13.97
N LEU A 186 -18.05 2.04 -14.63
CA LEU A 186 -17.16 1.02 -14.06
C LEU A 186 -15.89 1.59 -13.40
N HIS A 187 -15.41 2.74 -13.88
CA HIS A 187 -14.24 3.42 -13.31
C HIS A 187 -14.53 3.97 -11.90
N ILE A 188 -15.73 4.50 -11.64
CA ILE A 188 -16.11 5.02 -10.31
C ILE A 188 -16.15 3.89 -9.28
N TYR A 189 -16.70 2.73 -9.69
CA TYR A 189 -16.68 1.52 -8.87
C TYR A 189 -15.27 1.07 -8.50
N THR A 190 -14.38 1.03 -9.50
CA THR A 190 -12.98 0.63 -9.27
C THR A 190 -12.32 1.56 -8.25
N PHE A 191 -12.56 2.87 -8.36
CA PHE A 191 -12.05 3.86 -7.40
C PHE A 191 -12.63 3.67 -6.00
N LEU A 192 -13.94 3.41 -5.89
CA LEU A 192 -14.61 3.17 -4.62
C LEU A 192 -13.98 1.98 -3.88
N TRP A 193 -13.85 0.83 -4.53
CA TRP A 193 -13.27 -0.35 -3.88
C TRP A 193 -11.77 -0.19 -3.63
N GLU A 194 -11.04 0.47 -4.53
CA GLU A 194 -9.60 0.76 -4.31
C GLU A 194 -9.38 1.64 -3.07
N LYS A 195 -10.22 2.65 -2.84
CA LYS A 195 -10.19 3.49 -1.63
C LYS A 195 -10.35 2.64 -0.37
N HIS A 196 -11.40 1.82 -0.32
CA HIS A 196 -11.70 0.97 0.85
C HIS A 196 -10.66 -0.13 1.04
N LEU A 197 -10.11 -0.67 -0.04
CA LEU A 197 -9.05 -1.66 0.03
C LEU A 197 -7.77 -1.07 0.61
N LYS A 198 -7.38 0.14 0.19
CA LYS A 198 -6.25 0.87 0.78
C LYS A 198 -6.47 1.14 2.27
N GLU A 199 -7.68 1.48 2.67
CA GLU A 199 -8.02 1.72 4.07
C GLU A 199 -8.03 0.41 4.90
N ALA A 200 -8.55 -0.69 4.35
CA ALA A 200 -8.48 -2.02 4.95
C ALA A 200 -7.04 -2.47 5.16
N MET A 201 -6.17 -2.19 4.19
CA MET A 201 -4.74 -2.43 4.28
C MET A 201 -4.07 -1.56 5.34
N ARG A 202 -4.39 -0.26 5.39
CA ARG A 202 -3.87 0.69 6.38
C ARG A 202 -4.22 0.28 7.82
N THR A 203 -5.42 -0.25 8.01
CA THR A 203 -5.92 -0.75 9.30
C THR A 203 -5.54 -2.21 9.57
N ALA A 204 -4.77 -2.84 8.68
CA ALA A 204 -4.38 -4.25 8.73
C ALA A 204 -5.57 -5.23 8.91
N SER A 205 -6.76 -4.86 8.45
CA SER A 205 -7.96 -5.69 8.59
C SER A 205 -8.04 -6.76 7.51
N GLN A 206 -7.61 -7.97 7.85
CA GLN A 206 -7.61 -9.12 6.94
C GLN A 206 -9.02 -9.50 6.47
N SER A 207 -10.02 -9.43 7.34
CA SER A 207 -11.41 -9.77 7.02
C SER A 207 -11.96 -8.84 5.94
N TRP A 208 -11.71 -7.53 6.07
CA TRP A 208 -12.12 -6.53 5.09
C TRP A 208 -11.36 -6.67 3.77
N VAL A 209 -10.04 -6.92 3.81
CA VAL A 209 -9.28 -7.21 2.58
C VAL A 209 -9.86 -8.41 1.84
N ARG A 210 -10.11 -9.54 2.54
CA ARG A 210 -10.72 -10.74 1.92
C ARG A 210 -12.08 -10.43 1.31
N ARG A 211 -12.93 -9.71 2.04
CA ARG A 211 -14.28 -9.34 1.60
C ARG A 211 -14.22 -8.49 0.33
N ILE A 212 -13.44 -7.41 0.34
CA ILE A 212 -13.27 -6.53 -0.82
C ILE A 212 -12.65 -7.28 -2.00
N MET A 213 -11.62 -8.11 -1.76
CA MET A 213 -10.99 -8.90 -2.81
C MET A 213 -11.96 -9.93 -3.43
N ASN A 214 -12.86 -10.52 -2.64
CA ASN A 214 -13.89 -11.41 -3.18
C ASN A 214 -14.89 -10.69 -4.08
N LEU A 215 -15.19 -9.41 -3.82
CA LEU A 215 -15.97 -8.58 -4.74
C LEU A 215 -15.18 -8.27 -6.02
N VAL A 216 -13.89 -7.99 -5.90
CA VAL A 216 -12.98 -7.77 -7.03
C VAL A 216 -12.82 -9.02 -7.90
N ARG A 217 -12.99 -10.21 -7.33
CA ARG A 217 -12.95 -11.49 -8.05
C ARG A 217 -14.14 -11.74 -8.96
N LYS A 218 -15.03 -10.77 -9.16
CA LYS A 218 -16.17 -10.88 -10.06
C LYS A 218 -15.91 -10.15 -11.40
N PRO A 219 -16.39 -10.67 -12.56
CA PRO A 219 -15.81 -10.45 -13.91
C PRO A 219 -15.72 -9.01 -14.37
N TYR A 220 -16.53 -8.15 -13.76
CA TYR A 220 -16.60 -6.75 -14.04
C TYR A 220 -15.54 -5.91 -13.32
N MET A 221 -15.02 -6.36 -12.18
CA MET A 221 -13.92 -5.68 -11.50
C MET A 221 -12.60 -6.08 -12.15
N ARG A 222 -12.11 -5.21 -13.03
CA ARG A 222 -10.77 -5.33 -13.60
C ARG A 222 -9.89 -4.23 -13.05
N TYR A 223 -9.03 -4.57 -12.10
CA TYR A 223 -7.88 -3.71 -11.83
C TYR A 223 -6.97 -3.70 -13.05
N SER A 224 -6.48 -2.51 -13.42
CA SER A 224 -5.33 -2.44 -14.31
C SER A 224 -4.18 -3.24 -13.66
N SER A 225 -3.35 -3.87 -14.49
CA SER A 225 -2.19 -4.61 -13.98
C SER A 225 -1.30 -3.72 -13.10
N GLY A 226 -1.21 -2.43 -13.42
CA GLY A 226 -0.48 -1.43 -12.63
C GLY A 226 -1.09 -1.19 -11.25
N ASN A 227 -2.41 -0.99 -11.16
CA ASN A 227 -3.07 -0.75 -9.87
C ASN A 227 -2.97 -1.99 -8.96
N PHE A 228 -3.18 -3.19 -9.52
CA PHE A 228 -3.02 -4.42 -8.76
C PHE A 228 -1.58 -4.59 -8.25
N GLN A 229 -0.58 -4.34 -9.08
CA GLN A 229 0.83 -4.40 -8.66
C GLN A 229 1.15 -3.41 -7.56
N ASN A 230 0.62 -2.19 -7.63
CA ASN A 230 0.84 -1.17 -6.61
C ASN A 230 0.17 -1.58 -5.28
N LEU A 231 -1.05 -2.13 -5.33
CA LEU A 231 -1.74 -2.65 -4.16
C LEU A 231 -0.99 -3.85 -3.55
N LEU A 232 -0.58 -4.82 -4.36
CA LEU A 232 0.21 -5.97 -3.89
C LEU A 232 1.56 -5.53 -3.32
N TYR A 233 2.23 -4.56 -3.95
CA TYR A 233 3.46 -3.98 -3.44
C TYR A 233 3.25 -3.33 -2.05
N ARG A 234 2.19 -2.52 -1.89
CA ARG A 234 1.83 -1.95 -0.58
C ARG A 234 1.51 -3.03 0.44
N ALA A 235 0.81 -4.10 0.05
CA ALA A 235 0.49 -5.21 0.94
C ALA A 235 1.75 -5.90 1.46
N ILE A 236 2.76 -6.06 0.61
CA ILE A 236 4.04 -6.66 0.98
C ILE A 236 4.89 -5.72 1.85
N LYS A 237 4.88 -4.42 1.53
CA LYS A 237 5.76 -3.43 2.16
C LYS A 237 5.21 -2.91 3.48
N ASP A 238 3.94 -2.55 3.50
CA ASP A 238 3.30 -1.77 4.56
C ASP A 238 2.31 -2.60 5.40
N CYS A 239 2.01 -3.85 5.01
CA CYS A 239 1.00 -4.68 5.68
C CYS A 239 1.56 -6.05 6.12
N SER A 240 0.67 -6.96 6.49
CA SER A 240 1.02 -8.31 6.91
C SER A 240 1.20 -9.27 5.73
N SER A 241 1.99 -10.33 5.95
CA SER A 241 2.23 -11.36 4.93
C SER A 241 0.93 -12.05 4.48
N GLU A 242 -0.03 -12.20 5.40
CA GLU A 242 -1.33 -12.81 5.18
C GLU A 242 -2.23 -11.96 4.28
N ILE A 243 -2.12 -10.62 4.37
CA ILE A 243 -2.81 -9.70 3.45
C ILE A 243 -2.23 -9.90 2.05
N ALA A 244 -0.91 -9.90 1.89
CA ALA A 244 -0.29 -10.15 0.60
C ALA A 244 -0.66 -11.53 0.02
N ILE A 245 -0.69 -12.59 0.84
CA ILE A 245 -1.13 -13.94 0.43
C ILE A 245 -2.59 -13.92 -0.01
N THR A 246 -3.47 -13.25 0.74
CA THR A 246 -4.89 -13.09 0.37
C THR A 246 -5.03 -12.44 -1.01
N PHE A 247 -4.22 -11.42 -1.31
CA PHE A 247 -4.21 -10.78 -2.63
C PHE A 247 -3.79 -11.74 -3.75
N LEU A 248 -2.76 -12.55 -3.50
CA LEU A 248 -2.24 -13.53 -4.47
C LEU A 248 -3.21 -14.69 -4.71
N ASP A 249 -3.84 -15.19 -3.65
CA ASP A 249 -4.83 -16.27 -3.77
C ASP A 249 -6.10 -15.78 -4.51
N ALA A 250 -6.49 -14.52 -4.27
CA ALA A 250 -7.59 -13.90 -5.01
C ALA A 250 -7.28 -13.74 -6.51
N SER A 251 -6.04 -13.39 -6.87
CA SER A 251 -5.66 -13.17 -8.27
C SER A 251 -5.47 -14.45 -9.08
N ASN A 252 -4.99 -15.52 -8.46
CA ASN A 252 -4.76 -16.81 -9.12
C ASN A 252 -6.02 -17.39 -9.77
N THR A 253 -7.19 -17.17 -9.15
CA THR A 253 -8.45 -17.76 -9.66
C THR A 253 -8.98 -17.22 -10.97
N ARG A 254 -8.42 -16.13 -11.49
CA ARG A 254 -8.89 -15.55 -12.75
C ARG A 254 -7.97 -15.80 -13.93
N SER A 255 -6.84 -16.49 -13.71
CA SER A 255 -5.74 -16.49 -14.67
C SER A 255 -5.49 -15.06 -15.20
N ILE A 256 -5.64 -14.04 -14.34
CA ILE A 256 -5.17 -12.71 -14.68
C ILE A 256 -3.68 -12.95 -14.86
N TYR A 257 -3.22 -12.92 -16.11
CA TYR A 257 -1.82 -13.02 -16.47
C TYR A 257 -1.15 -11.77 -15.90
N LEU A 258 -0.95 -11.78 -14.59
CA LEU A 258 -0.30 -10.73 -13.85
C LEU A 258 1.13 -10.77 -14.33
N ARG A 259 1.47 -9.88 -15.27
CA ARG A 259 2.86 -9.57 -15.57
C ARG A 259 3.47 -8.91 -14.35
N LEU A 260 3.71 -9.66 -13.28
CA LEU A 260 4.32 -9.14 -12.07
C LEU A 260 5.69 -8.59 -12.40
N ASP A 261 5.93 -7.36 -11.96
CA ASP A 261 7.26 -6.77 -12.03
C ASP A 261 8.18 -7.48 -11.03
N ALA A 262 9.44 -7.69 -11.42
CA ALA A 262 10.52 -8.13 -10.53
C ALA A 262 10.58 -7.30 -9.23
N TYR A 263 10.12 -6.05 -9.29
CA TYR A 263 10.02 -5.15 -8.16
C TYR A 263 9.19 -5.71 -6.99
N VAL A 264 8.03 -6.32 -7.27
CA VAL A 264 7.13 -6.87 -6.23
C VAL A 264 7.84 -8.01 -5.48
N PHE A 265 8.43 -8.94 -6.21
CA PHE A 265 9.15 -10.06 -5.59
C PHE A 265 10.43 -9.63 -4.88
N LYS A 266 11.17 -8.66 -5.43
CA LYS A 266 12.33 -8.08 -4.76
C LYS A 266 11.94 -7.58 -3.36
N HIS A 267 10.80 -6.93 -3.21
CA HIS A 267 10.31 -6.49 -1.90
C HIS A 267 9.85 -7.65 -1.03
N ALA A 268 9.19 -8.68 -1.58
CA ALA A 268 8.86 -9.89 -0.81
C ALA A 268 10.12 -10.53 -0.20
N CYS A 269 11.21 -10.60 -0.96
CA CYS A 269 12.51 -11.05 -0.46
C CYS A 269 13.07 -10.12 0.63
N LYS A 270 13.05 -8.81 0.42
CA LYS A 270 13.55 -7.81 1.40
C LYS A 270 12.83 -7.89 2.74
N HIS A 271 11.52 -8.15 2.72
CA HIS A 271 10.70 -8.30 3.93
C HIS A 271 10.75 -9.72 4.51
N HIS A 272 11.54 -10.63 3.91
CA HIS A 272 11.79 -11.98 4.40
C HIS A 272 10.54 -12.88 4.48
N SER A 273 9.48 -12.50 3.77
CA SER A 273 8.21 -13.22 3.71
C SER A 273 8.31 -14.41 2.76
N THR A 274 8.82 -15.53 3.27
CA THR A 274 9.05 -16.75 2.48
C THR A 274 7.74 -17.29 1.87
N ASP A 275 6.63 -17.23 2.60
CA ASP A 275 5.33 -17.69 2.08
C ASP A 275 4.84 -16.85 0.89
N VAL A 276 4.99 -15.53 0.96
CA VAL A 276 4.67 -14.62 -0.15
C VAL A 276 5.56 -14.92 -1.36
N VAL A 277 6.86 -15.13 -1.14
CA VAL A 277 7.80 -15.51 -2.20
C VAL A 277 7.37 -16.80 -2.89
N MET A 278 6.99 -17.83 -2.11
CA MET A 278 6.55 -19.11 -2.67
C MET A 278 5.23 -18.98 -3.44
N ARG A 279 4.28 -18.18 -2.93
CA ARG A 279 3.02 -17.89 -3.64
C ARG A 279 3.26 -17.16 -4.96
N LEU A 280 4.21 -16.22 -5.00
CA LEU A 280 4.61 -15.53 -6.22
C LEU A 280 5.23 -16.48 -7.26
N LEU A 281 6.02 -17.47 -6.82
CA LEU A 281 6.61 -18.49 -7.70
C LEU A 281 5.61 -19.51 -8.24
N ASN A 282 4.54 -19.77 -7.50
CA ASN A 282 3.48 -20.69 -7.92
C ASN A 282 2.55 -20.09 -8.99
N ILE A 283 2.73 -18.82 -9.36
CA ILE A 283 2.01 -18.22 -10.48
C ILE A 283 2.55 -18.84 -11.78
N PRO A 284 1.72 -19.41 -12.67
CA PRO A 284 2.18 -20.17 -13.84
C PRO A 284 3.20 -19.45 -14.74
N SER A 285 3.11 -18.12 -14.85
CA SER A 285 4.04 -17.30 -15.66
C SER A 285 5.36 -16.94 -14.95
N HIS A 286 5.51 -17.28 -13.68
CA HIS A 286 6.54 -16.73 -12.76
C HIS A 286 7.26 -17.81 -11.96
N GLY A 287 7.41 -19.01 -12.53
CA GLY A 287 8.11 -20.13 -11.90
C GLY A 287 9.54 -19.82 -11.43
N ALA A 288 10.11 -20.74 -10.64
CA ALA A 288 11.40 -20.57 -9.96
C ALA A 288 12.59 -20.27 -10.91
N ASN A 289 12.48 -20.65 -12.19
CA ASN A 289 13.49 -20.43 -13.23
C ASN A 289 13.09 -19.36 -14.26
N SER A 290 11.91 -18.74 -14.12
CA SER A 290 11.46 -17.66 -15.02
C SER A 290 12.37 -16.45 -14.87
N LEU A 291 12.78 -15.84 -15.99
CA LEU A 291 13.59 -14.63 -15.95
C LEU A 291 12.69 -13.39 -15.87
N TRP A 292 12.92 -12.52 -14.88
CA TRP A 292 12.23 -11.23 -14.79
C TRP A 292 13.20 -10.10 -15.05
N ARG A 293 13.02 -9.42 -16.19
CA ARG A 293 13.97 -8.41 -16.70
C ARG A 293 15.42 -8.88 -16.56
N ASN A 294 15.64 -10.15 -16.91
CA ASN A 294 16.90 -10.88 -16.90
C ASN A 294 17.48 -11.30 -15.53
N SER A 295 16.79 -11.05 -14.42
CA SER A 295 17.15 -11.63 -13.13
C SER A 295 16.32 -12.89 -12.86
N SER A 296 16.96 -13.98 -12.45
CA SER A 296 16.22 -15.13 -11.93
C SER A 296 15.73 -14.85 -10.50
N PRO A 297 14.62 -15.45 -10.05
CA PRO A 297 14.15 -15.36 -8.68
C PRO A 297 15.23 -15.71 -7.66
N LEU A 298 16.06 -16.73 -7.96
CA LEU A 298 17.20 -17.11 -7.15
C LEU A 298 18.21 -15.98 -7.00
N THR A 299 18.60 -15.32 -8.10
CA THR A 299 19.52 -14.15 -8.04
C THR A 299 18.91 -13.00 -7.24
N ILE A 300 17.60 -12.74 -7.37
CA ILE A 300 16.92 -11.68 -6.59
C ILE A 300 16.95 -12.03 -5.09
N ALA A 301 16.66 -13.27 -4.71
CA ALA A 301 16.70 -13.70 -3.31
C ALA A 301 18.11 -13.71 -2.72
N ILE A 302 19.14 -14.04 -3.49
CA ILE A 302 20.53 -13.90 -3.04
C ILE A 302 20.86 -12.44 -2.72
N ASN A 303 20.38 -11.52 -3.55
CA ASN A 303 20.62 -10.09 -3.39
C ASN A 303 19.87 -9.45 -2.22
N TYR A 304 18.66 -9.94 -1.92
CA TYR A 304 17.72 -9.23 -1.04
C TYR A 304 17.01 -10.10 0.02
N GLY A 305 16.95 -11.42 -0.15
CA GLY A 305 16.24 -12.37 0.71
C GLY A 305 17.06 -12.89 1.88
N THR A 306 16.63 -13.97 2.54
CA THR A 306 17.40 -14.69 3.57
C THR A 306 17.86 -16.06 3.05
N ALA A 307 18.71 -16.76 3.80
CA ALA A 307 19.02 -18.17 3.54
C ALA A 307 17.75 -19.05 3.46
N ASN A 308 16.75 -18.81 4.30
CA ASN A 308 15.47 -19.53 4.26
C ASN A 308 14.72 -19.26 2.95
N THR A 309 14.65 -18.01 2.51
CA THR A 309 14.04 -17.65 1.22
C THR A 309 14.77 -18.32 0.06
N VAL A 310 16.10 -18.34 0.06
CA VAL A 310 16.90 -19.03 -0.96
C VAL A 310 16.65 -20.55 -0.92
N ALA A 311 16.65 -21.17 0.25
CA ALA A 311 16.39 -22.59 0.43
C ALA A 311 14.99 -22.98 -0.08
N ALA A 312 13.99 -22.12 0.14
CA ALA A 312 12.62 -22.30 -0.34
C ALA A 312 12.54 -22.21 -1.87
N ILE A 313 13.17 -21.21 -2.48
CA ILE A 313 13.23 -21.05 -3.95
C ILE A 313 13.94 -22.24 -4.61
N LEU A 314 15.05 -22.73 -4.02
CA LEU A 314 15.72 -23.94 -4.47
C LEU A 314 14.83 -25.18 -4.30
N GLY A 315 14.05 -25.25 -3.22
CA GLY A 315 13.04 -26.30 -2.99
C GLY A 315 11.90 -26.27 -4.03
N ALA A 316 11.59 -25.09 -4.58
CA ALA A 316 10.65 -24.91 -5.68
C ALA A 316 11.21 -25.32 -7.06
N GLY A 317 12.41 -25.90 -7.12
CA GLY A 317 13.04 -26.36 -8.36
C GLY A 317 13.87 -25.30 -9.09
N ALA A 318 14.29 -24.21 -8.41
CA ALA A 318 15.27 -23.31 -9.00
C ALA A 318 16.61 -24.03 -9.27
N VAL A 319 17.18 -23.83 -10.45
CA VAL A 319 18.49 -24.40 -10.81
C VAL A 319 19.56 -23.72 -9.96
N VAL A 320 20.26 -24.52 -9.14
CA VAL A 320 21.26 -24.05 -8.15
C VAL A 320 22.38 -23.25 -8.81
N ASP A 321 22.88 -23.73 -9.95
CA ASP A 321 23.91 -23.07 -10.77
C ASP A 321 23.29 -22.31 -11.96
N GLY A 322 21.99 -21.95 -11.85
CA GLY A 322 21.24 -21.30 -12.91
C GLY A 322 21.85 -19.95 -13.28
N ILE A 323 22.30 -19.82 -14.52
CA ILE A 323 22.94 -18.60 -15.00
C ILE A 323 21.87 -17.57 -15.36
N ALA A 324 21.77 -16.51 -14.55
CA ALA A 324 21.01 -15.32 -14.92
C ALA A 324 21.90 -14.36 -15.72
N SER A 325 21.32 -13.67 -16.69
CA SER A 325 22.02 -12.71 -17.53
C SER A 325 21.74 -11.31 -17.02
N ARG A 326 22.73 -10.53 -16.55
CA ARG A 326 22.44 -9.14 -16.15
C ARG A 326 22.40 -8.22 -17.39
N LEU A 327 21.40 -7.34 -17.48
CA LEU A 327 21.53 -6.14 -18.31
C LEU A 327 22.05 -5.00 -17.43
N TYR A 328 23.06 -4.28 -17.90
CA TYR A 328 23.51 -3.06 -17.25
C TYR A 328 22.49 -1.93 -17.49
N GLN A 329 22.40 -0.99 -16.56
CA GLN A 329 21.46 0.14 -16.62
C GLN A 329 21.75 1.10 -17.78
N ASP A 330 22.95 1.04 -18.36
CA ASP A 330 23.40 1.85 -19.49
C ASP A 330 22.95 1.31 -20.87
N GLY A 331 22.17 0.22 -20.90
CA GLY A 331 21.74 -0.41 -22.15
C GLY A 331 22.84 -1.22 -22.86
N SER A 332 24.03 -1.31 -22.28
CA SER A 332 25.10 -2.16 -22.82
C SER A 332 24.69 -3.63 -22.70
N ARG A 333 24.71 -4.34 -23.83
CA ARG A 333 24.33 -5.76 -23.94
C ARG A 333 25.39 -6.70 -23.36
N PHE A 334 26.23 -6.25 -22.44
CA PHE A 334 27.18 -7.11 -21.75
C PHE A 334 26.42 -8.04 -20.81
N ARG A 335 26.06 -9.21 -21.33
CA ARG A 335 25.48 -10.32 -20.57
C ARG A 335 26.56 -10.87 -19.64
N THR A 336 26.73 -10.26 -18.48
CA THR A 336 27.51 -10.91 -17.42
C THR A 336 26.71 -12.09 -16.90
N LYS A 337 27.30 -13.28 -17.04
CA LYS A 337 26.79 -14.50 -16.44
C LYS A 337 26.90 -14.34 -14.92
N VAL A 338 25.77 -14.34 -14.24
CA VAL A 338 25.75 -14.30 -12.77
C VAL A 338 25.63 -15.74 -12.28
N ILE A 339 26.71 -16.25 -11.71
CA ILE A 339 26.71 -17.55 -11.02
C ILE A 339 26.18 -17.30 -9.59
N PRO A 340 25.11 -17.98 -9.15
CA PRO A 340 24.46 -17.73 -7.86
C PRO A 340 25.42 -17.74 -6.66
N ILE A 341 26.31 -18.74 -6.57
CA ILE A 341 27.29 -18.83 -5.47
C ILE A 341 28.28 -17.66 -5.49
N GLU A 342 28.73 -17.23 -6.67
CA GLU A 342 29.64 -16.09 -6.82
C GLU A 342 29.00 -14.77 -6.37
N GLU A 343 27.73 -14.54 -6.71
CA GLU A 343 27.02 -13.33 -6.26
C GLU A 343 26.83 -13.34 -4.73
N ALA A 344 26.53 -14.50 -4.13
CA ALA A 344 26.44 -14.64 -2.67
C ALA A 344 27.79 -14.35 -1.98
N MET A 345 28.89 -14.84 -2.56
CA MET A 345 30.26 -14.60 -2.09
C MET A 345 30.69 -13.13 -2.22
N LYS A 346 30.40 -12.51 -3.36
CA LYS A 346 30.68 -11.09 -3.61
C LYS A 346 30.01 -10.21 -2.55
N ARG A 347 28.80 -10.58 -2.14
CA ARG A 347 28.05 -9.91 -1.06
C ARG A 347 28.51 -10.31 0.34
N GLY A 348 29.25 -11.40 0.47
CA GLY A 348 29.72 -11.93 1.76
C GLY A 348 28.61 -12.55 2.60
N ARG A 349 27.62 -13.15 1.96
CA ARG A 349 26.47 -13.80 2.62
C ARG A 349 26.75 -15.27 2.92
N LEU A 350 27.45 -15.51 4.04
CA LEU A 350 27.95 -16.85 4.41
C LEU A 350 26.82 -17.88 4.57
N ASP A 351 25.70 -17.47 5.15
CA ASP A 351 24.47 -18.25 5.33
C ASP A 351 23.92 -18.78 3.98
N ILE A 352 23.85 -17.90 2.98
CA ILE A 352 23.40 -18.25 1.63
C ILE A 352 24.43 -19.10 0.90
N VAL A 353 25.73 -18.80 1.03
CA VAL A 353 26.79 -19.63 0.45
C VAL A 353 26.69 -21.06 0.99
N GLN A 354 26.55 -21.23 2.31
CA GLN A 354 26.36 -22.54 2.91
C GLN A 354 25.10 -23.23 2.39
N THR A 355 23.99 -22.50 2.26
CA THR A 355 22.72 -23.02 1.73
C THR A 355 22.88 -23.53 0.30
N LEU A 356 23.58 -22.78 -0.56
CA LEU A 356 23.85 -23.16 -1.95
C LEU A 356 24.74 -24.41 -2.02
N LEU A 357 25.81 -24.45 -1.23
CA LEU A 357 26.71 -25.62 -1.14
C LEU A 357 25.97 -26.88 -0.67
N ASN A 358 25.12 -26.74 0.35
CA ASN A 358 24.29 -27.84 0.85
C ASN A 358 23.30 -28.37 -0.20
N ARG A 359 22.95 -27.56 -1.20
CA ARG A 359 22.11 -27.95 -2.34
C ARG A 359 22.91 -28.35 -3.58
N GLY A 360 24.21 -28.55 -3.45
CA GLY A 360 25.07 -29.06 -4.53
C GLY A 360 25.57 -28.00 -5.50
N ALA A 361 25.64 -26.73 -5.10
CA ALA A 361 26.25 -25.69 -5.93
C ALA A 361 27.71 -26.03 -6.23
N LYS A 362 28.11 -25.91 -7.51
CA LYS A 362 29.48 -26.18 -7.91
C LYS A 362 30.41 -25.09 -7.41
N VAL A 363 31.51 -25.51 -6.77
CA VAL A 363 32.55 -24.58 -6.33
C VAL A 363 33.41 -24.23 -7.56
N GLY A 364 33.26 -23.00 -8.06
CA GLY A 364 34.11 -22.45 -9.10
C GLY A 364 35.57 -22.27 -8.64
N ASP A 365 36.34 -21.49 -9.41
CA ASP A 365 37.72 -21.21 -9.02
C ASP A 365 37.79 -20.38 -7.74
N LEU A 366 38.56 -20.88 -6.77
CA LEU A 366 38.81 -20.24 -5.48
C LEU A 366 39.60 -18.91 -5.62
N GLU A 367 39.94 -18.51 -6.84
CA GLU A 367 40.51 -17.18 -7.13
C GLU A 367 39.45 -16.09 -7.13
N VAL A 368 38.21 -16.42 -7.53
CA VAL A 368 37.06 -15.49 -7.49
C VAL A 368 36.50 -15.36 -6.06
N ALA A 369 36.83 -16.32 -5.19
CA ALA A 369 36.46 -16.28 -3.79
C ALA A 369 36.94 -14.97 -3.14
N ASN A 370 35.99 -14.21 -2.63
CA ASN A 370 36.19 -12.92 -1.99
C ASN A 370 37.37 -12.98 -0.98
N ARG A 371 38.12 -11.89 -0.78
CA ARG A 371 39.22 -11.78 0.22
C ARG A 371 38.78 -11.98 1.69
N LYS A 372 37.57 -12.48 1.91
CA LYS A 372 37.02 -12.80 3.22
C LYS A 372 37.40 -14.23 3.58
N LYS A 373 38.30 -14.36 4.56
CA LYS A 373 38.78 -15.64 5.12
C LYS A 373 37.67 -16.67 5.37
N ALA A 374 36.53 -16.24 5.92
CA ALA A 374 35.40 -17.13 6.20
C ALA A 374 34.79 -17.75 4.94
N VAL A 375 34.57 -16.96 3.88
CA VAL A 375 34.03 -17.45 2.61
C VAL A 375 35.00 -18.44 1.97
N TYR A 376 36.29 -18.10 1.96
CA TYR A 376 37.33 -18.98 1.41
C TYR A 376 37.37 -20.33 2.15
N ASN A 377 37.35 -20.32 3.48
CA ASN A 377 37.36 -21.55 4.27
C ASN A 377 36.15 -22.45 3.97
N LEU A 378 34.95 -21.86 3.84
CA LEU A 378 33.75 -22.63 3.47
C LEU A 378 33.88 -23.30 2.10
N LEU A 379 34.36 -22.58 1.08
CA LEU A 379 34.57 -23.15 -0.25
C LEU A 379 35.69 -24.17 -0.27
N ARG A 380 36.76 -23.94 0.50
CA ARG A 380 37.86 -24.88 0.67
C ARG A 380 37.34 -26.20 1.21
N ASP A 381 36.59 -26.15 2.30
CA ASP A 381 36.04 -27.35 2.95
C ASP A 381 35.06 -28.07 2.02
N ALA A 382 34.21 -27.32 1.31
CA ALA A 382 33.31 -27.89 0.30
C ALA A 382 34.07 -28.53 -0.89
N LYS A 383 35.11 -27.88 -1.41
CA LYS A 383 35.92 -28.39 -2.52
C LYS A 383 36.75 -29.61 -2.11
N MET A 384 37.26 -29.62 -0.87
CA MET A 384 37.91 -30.80 -0.28
C MET A 384 36.92 -31.96 -0.16
N LYS A 385 35.68 -31.70 0.26
CA LYS A 385 34.62 -32.70 0.34
C LYS A 385 34.20 -33.23 -1.04
N GLU A 386 34.12 -32.36 -2.05
CA GLU A 386 33.75 -32.71 -3.42
C GLU A 386 34.84 -33.50 -4.15
N THR A 387 36.10 -33.09 -4.03
CA THR A 387 37.22 -33.63 -4.84
C THR A 387 38.12 -34.60 -4.10
N GLY A 388 38.07 -34.64 -2.76
CA GLY A 388 39.00 -35.40 -1.91
C GLY A 388 40.44 -34.84 -1.89
N LYS A 389 40.73 -33.78 -2.66
CA LYS A 389 42.06 -33.19 -2.76
C LYS A 389 42.27 -32.14 -1.68
N HIS A 390 43.47 -32.08 -1.12
CA HIS A 390 43.85 -31.01 -0.20
C HIS A 390 43.81 -29.65 -0.91
N VAL A 391 43.19 -28.65 -0.26
CA VAL A 391 43.15 -27.27 -0.74
C VAL A 391 43.83 -26.39 0.32
N PRO A 392 44.78 -25.52 -0.05
CA PRO A 392 45.52 -24.70 0.91
C PRO A 392 44.61 -23.85 1.79
N THR A 393 45.02 -23.64 3.05
CA THR A 393 44.34 -22.71 3.96
C THR A 393 44.41 -21.27 3.43
N TYR A 394 43.50 -20.39 3.89
CA TYR A 394 43.57 -18.97 3.54
C TYR A 394 44.93 -18.36 3.90
N SER A 395 45.46 -18.71 5.08
CA SER A 395 46.76 -18.24 5.54
C SER A 395 47.89 -18.71 4.62
N GLU A 396 47.90 -19.97 4.17
CA GLU A 396 48.91 -20.50 3.23
C GLU A 396 48.84 -19.84 1.85
N LYS A 397 47.63 -19.60 1.33
CA LYS A 397 47.45 -18.96 0.02
C LYS A 397 47.92 -17.50 0.05
N TYR A 398 47.61 -16.76 1.12
CA TYR A 398 47.87 -15.32 1.20
C TYR A 398 49.12 -14.91 1.98
N SER A 399 49.79 -15.81 2.69
CA SER A 399 51.10 -15.53 3.34
C SER A 399 52.18 -15.17 2.32
N LYS A 400 52.14 -15.79 1.13
CA LYS A 400 53.08 -15.50 0.02
C LYS A 400 53.02 -14.06 -0.48
N PHE A 401 51.88 -13.38 -0.33
CA PHE A 401 51.73 -11.97 -0.72
C PHE A 401 52.26 -11.00 0.35
N LYS A 402 52.30 -11.39 1.64
CA LYS A 402 52.89 -10.55 2.69
C LYS A 402 54.41 -10.44 2.58
N THR A 403 55.07 -11.50 2.10
CA THR A 403 56.53 -11.54 1.91
C THR A 403 57.02 -10.76 0.68
N GLN A 404 56.12 -10.31 -0.20
CA GLN A 404 56.46 -9.54 -1.41
C GLN A 404 56.10 -8.06 -1.34
N VAL A 405 55.64 -7.55 -0.20
CA VAL A 405 55.59 -6.09 -0.01
C VAL A 405 57.04 -5.64 0.19
N PRO A 406 57.67 -4.94 -0.77
CA PRO A 406 59.04 -4.47 -0.58
C PRO A 406 59.07 -3.65 0.71
N ALA A 407 60.09 -3.89 1.54
CA ALA A 407 60.31 -3.14 2.76
C ALA A 407 60.03 -1.66 2.49
N PRO A 408 59.26 -0.95 3.34
CA PRO A 408 58.90 0.43 3.09
C PRO A 408 60.18 1.19 2.78
N LYS A 409 60.34 1.62 1.51
CA LYS A 409 61.50 2.40 1.10
C LYS A 409 61.61 3.53 2.11
N ASP A 410 62.76 3.57 2.77
CA ASP A 410 63.01 4.45 3.89
C ASP A 410 62.53 5.87 3.54
N ARG A 411 61.52 6.35 4.27
CA ARG A 411 60.92 7.67 4.02
C ARG A 411 61.92 8.79 4.27
N SER A 412 63.08 8.49 4.87
CA SER A 412 64.21 9.41 5.06
C SER A 412 64.82 9.93 3.74
N GLN A 413 64.57 9.28 2.60
CA GLN A 413 65.10 9.72 1.30
C GLN A 413 64.10 10.44 0.38
N ARG A 414 62.87 10.72 0.83
CA ARG A 414 61.98 11.60 0.07
C ARG A 414 62.32 13.06 0.36
N SER A 415 63.12 13.65 -0.53
CA SER A 415 63.26 15.10 -0.63
C SER A 415 61.87 15.76 -0.65
N PRO A 416 61.67 16.88 0.05
CA PRO A 416 60.40 17.59 0.06
C PRO A 416 60.00 17.95 -1.37
N ALA A 417 58.79 17.55 -1.78
CA ALA A 417 58.25 17.93 -3.06
C ALA A 417 58.13 19.46 -3.13
N PRO A 418 58.52 20.10 -4.25
CA PRO A 418 58.37 21.53 -4.40
C PRO A 418 56.90 21.91 -4.25
N ASN A 419 56.67 22.88 -3.36
CA ASN A 419 55.37 23.44 -3.03
C ASN A 419 54.75 24.01 -4.33
N PRO A 420 53.60 23.54 -4.81
CA PRO A 420 52.97 24.13 -5.98
C PRO A 420 52.44 25.51 -5.57
N SER A 421 53.15 26.53 -6.02
CA SER A 421 52.75 27.93 -5.95
C SER A 421 51.30 28.07 -6.41
N ARG A 422 50.49 28.73 -5.58
CA ARG A 422 49.18 29.29 -5.94
C ARG A 422 49.31 30.04 -7.27
N GLN A 423 48.86 29.43 -8.37
CA GLN A 423 48.40 30.18 -9.53
C GLN A 423 46.95 30.54 -9.28
N GLY A 424 46.71 31.84 -9.14
CA GLY A 424 45.38 32.40 -9.12
C GLY A 424 44.65 32.10 -10.42
N SER A 425 43.35 31.88 -10.29
CA SER A 425 42.41 32.05 -11.37
C SER A 425 41.33 32.98 -10.85
N ASP A 426 41.55 34.26 -11.12
CA ASP A 426 40.47 35.18 -11.44
C ASP A 426 39.61 34.54 -12.53
N LEU A 427 38.29 34.55 -12.35
CA LEU A 427 37.36 34.51 -13.46
C LEU A 427 36.04 35.15 -13.02
N ASN A 428 35.85 36.35 -13.55
CA ASN A 428 34.58 37.04 -13.70
C ASN A 428 33.59 36.18 -14.51
N ILE A 429 32.35 36.09 -14.02
CA ILE A 429 31.06 36.47 -14.64
C ILE A 429 29.94 35.87 -13.79
#